data_AF-A0A7S1W4Z9-F1
#
_entry.id   AF-A0A7S1W4Z9-F1
#
_cell.length_a   1.000
_cell.length_b   1.000
_cell.length_c   1.000
_cell.angle_alpha   90.00
_cell.angle_beta   90.00
_cell.angle_gamma   90.00
#
_symmetry.space_group_name_H-M   'P 1'
#
loop_
_entity.id
_entity.type
_entity.pdbx_description
1 polymer ?
#
loop_
_entity_poly.entity_id
_entity_poly.type
_entity_poly.pdbx_seq_one_letter_code
_entity_poly.pdbx_strand_id
1 'polypeptide(L)'
;VSSSDTALSAGGWRVGRPRIPMAAAGVTRRIEVDSDILEITPLGAGAEVGRSCCVVRFRGKVIMFDCGIHPAHSGMSTLPYFDHINPAEVDLLLITHFH
;
A
#
# COMPACT_ATOMS: atom_id res chain seq x y z
N VAL A 1 0.66 6.90 -41.87
CA VAL A 1 0.96 8.34 -41.71
C VAL A 1 0.03 8.88 -40.64
N SER A 2 0.43 9.35 -39.47
CA SER A 2 1.72 9.53 -38.81
C SER A 2 1.40 10.23 -37.48
N SER A 3 1.94 9.73 -36.38
CA SER A 3 2.46 10.50 -35.23
C SER A 3 1.43 11.25 -34.35
N SER A 4 1.51 11.25 -33.02
CA SER A 4 2.69 11.15 -32.17
C SER A 4 2.35 10.71 -30.75
N ASP A 5 3.01 9.61 -30.35
CA ASP A 5 3.37 9.30 -28.97
C ASP A 5 4.03 10.50 -28.27
N THR A 6 3.73 10.68 -26.98
CA THR A 6 4.66 11.31 -26.05
C THR A 6 4.77 10.42 -24.83
N ALA A 7 5.81 9.60 -24.86
CA ALA A 7 6.27 8.79 -23.76
C ALA A 7 6.76 9.69 -22.61
N LEU A 8 6.14 9.57 -21.44
CA LEU A 8 6.78 9.91 -20.18
C LEU A 8 7.43 8.64 -19.63
N SER A 9 8.73 8.56 -19.88
CA SER A 9 9.65 7.57 -19.36
C SER A 9 9.69 7.64 -17.83
N ALA A 10 9.26 6.57 -17.15
CA ALA A 10 9.64 6.31 -15.77
C ALA A 10 9.74 4.79 -15.54
N GLY A 11 10.98 4.29 -15.49
CA GLY A 11 11.37 3.05 -14.81
C GLY A 11 11.00 1.74 -15.52
N GLY A 12 12.01 0.94 -15.84
CA GLY A 12 11.85 -0.38 -16.47
C GLY A 12 11.00 -1.35 -15.64
N TRP A 13 9.74 -1.53 -16.03
CA TRP A 13 8.93 -2.67 -15.64
C TRP A 13 9.25 -3.83 -16.58
N ARG A 14 9.89 -4.89 -16.07
CA ARG A 14 10.15 -6.12 -16.84
C ARG A 14 8.83 -6.67 -17.40
N VAL A 15 8.71 -6.66 -18.73
CA VAL A 15 7.62 -7.27 -19.49
C VAL A 15 7.49 -8.73 -19.07
N GLY A 16 6.31 -9.12 -18.54
CA GLY A 16 6.00 -10.51 -18.16
C GLY A 16 5.58 -10.73 -16.71
N ARG A 17 5.65 -9.72 -15.82
CA ARG A 17 4.98 -9.80 -14.51
C ARG A 17 3.50 -9.44 -14.67
N PRO A 18 2.56 -10.16 -14.02
CA PRO A 18 1.18 -9.70 -13.93
C PRO A 18 1.18 -8.26 -13.44
N ARG A 19 0.55 -7.33 -14.17
CA ARG A 19 0.21 -6.03 -13.60
C ARG A 19 -0.71 -6.33 -12.44
N ILE A 20 -0.19 -6.29 -11.23
CA ILE A 20 -1.04 -6.30 -10.05
C ILE A 20 -1.74 -4.94 -10.09
N PRO A 21 -3.07 -4.86 -10.27
CA PRO A 21 -3.77 -3.57 -10.27
C PRO A 21 -3.41 -2.80 -9.00
N MET A 22 -3.51 -1.48 -8.91
CA MET A 22 -3.37 -0.82 -7.60
C MET A 22 -4.51 -1.31 -6.69
N ALA A 23 -4.20 -1.82 -5.49
CA ALA A 23 -5.25 -2.15 -4.53
C ALA A 23 -5.81 -0.82 -4.01
N ALA A 24 -7.13 -0.66 -4.08
CA ALA A 24 -7.80 0.41 -3.37
C ALA A 24 -7.55 0.25 -1.86
N ALA A 25 -7.52 1.36 -1.13
CA ALA A 25 -7.40 1.31 0.32
C ALA A 25 -8.49 0.41 0.95
N GLY A 26 -8.14 -0.39 1.94
CA GLY A 26 -9.01 -1.37 2.59
C GLY A 26 -9.14 -2.71 1.86
N VAL A 27 -8.63 -2.87 0.63
CA VAL A 27 -8.72 -4.14 -0.11
C VAL A 27 -7.52 -5.03 0.20
N THR A 28 -7.76 -6.07 1.01
CA THR A 28 -6.76 -7.09 1.32
C THR A 28 -6.46 -7.97 0.11
N ARG A 29 -5.18 -8.11 -0.23
CA ARG A 29 -4.67 -9.09 -1.20
C ARG A 29 -4.06 -10.27 -0.49
N ARG A 30 -4.33 -11.47 -1.02
CA ARG A 30 -3.78 -12.73 -0.54
C ARG A 30 -2.86 -13.32 -1.59
N ILE A 31 -1.66 -13.69 -1.20
CA ILE A 31 -0.65 -14.31 -2.04
C ILE A 31 -0.20 -15.58 -1.34
N GLU A 32 -0.22 -16.71 -2.04
CA GLU A 32 0.31 -17.97 -1.51
C GLU A 32 1.83 -18.00 -1.66
N VAL A 33 2.54 -18.25 -0.56
CA VAL A 33 4.01 -18.31 -0.49
C VAL A 33 4.38 -19.50 0.38
N ASP A 34 5.02 -20.52 -0.18
CA ASP A 34 5.46 -21.73 0.54
C ASP A 34 4.35 -22.37 1.40
N SER A 35 3.14 -22.48 0.84
CA SER A 35 1.91 -22.97 1.52
C SER A 35 1.36 -22.09 2.65
N ASP A 36 1.95 -20.91 2.88
CA ASP A 36 1.41 -19.88 3.76
C ASP A 36 0.69 -18.79 2.96
N ILE A 37 -0.19 -18.05 3.63
CA ILE A 37 -0.90 -16.92 3.06
C ILE A 37 -0.23 -15.62 3.52
N LEU A 38 0.31 -14.87 2.57
CA LEU A 38 0.73 -13.48 2.72
C LEU A 38 -0.45 -12.57 2.44
N GLU A 39 -0.90 -11.82 3.44
CA GLU A 39 -1.93 -10.82 3.28
C GLU A 39 -1.33 -9.41 3.25
N ILE A 40 -1.72 -8.60 2.27
CA ILE A 40 -1.28 -7.21 2.12
C ILE A 40 -2.51 -6.33 2.02
N THR A 41 -2.65 -5.38 2.94
CA THR A 41 -3.79 -4.47 3.02
C THR A 41 -3.29 -3.02 3.05
N PRO A 42 -3.41 -2.26 1.96
CA PRO A 42 -3.14 -0.83 1.99
C PRO A 42 -4.25 -0.13 2.80
N LEU A 43 -3.89 0.67 3.79
CA LEU A 43 -4.82 1.49 4.60
C LEU A 43 -4.81 2.97 4.18
N GLY A 44 -3.94 3.34 3.26
CA GLY A 44 -3.86 4.65 2.62
C GLY A 44 -2.83 4.63 1.51
N ALA A 45 -2.80 5.67 0.66
CA ALA A 45 -2.04 5.67 -0.61
C ALA A 45 -2.45 4.56 -1.61
N GLY A 46 -3.59 3.91 -1.40
CA GLY A 46 -4.18 2.94 -2.33
C GLY A 46 -4.83 3.66 -3.50
N ALA A 47 -4.06 3.92 -4.56
CA ALA A 47 -4.43 4.74 -5.71
C ALA A 47 -4.57 6.26 -5.43
N GLU A 48 -3.85 6.77 -4.43
CA GLU A 48 -3.80 8.18 -4.04
C GLU A 48 -2.41 8.57 -3.51
N VAL A 49 -2.16 9.87 -3.28
CA VAL A 49 -0.91 10.39 -2.69
C VAL A 49 -1.19 11.02 -1.33
N GLY A 50 -0.57 10.49 -0.28
CA GLY A 50 -0.79 10.92 1.11
C GLY A 50 -1.31 9.78 1.98
N ARG A 51 -1.19 9.94 3.30
CA ARG A 51 -1.58 8.92 4.32
C ARG A 51 -1.05 7.51 4.05
N SER A 52 0.19 7.40 3.57
CA SER A 52 0.83 6.11 3.29
C SER A 52 0.78 5.22 4.52
N CYS A 53 0.12 4.07 4.36
CA CYS A 53 0.02 3.06 5.40
C CYS A 53 -0.33 1.73 4.75
N CYS A 54 0.44 0.68 5.04
CA CYS A 54 0.23 -0.65 4.50
C CYS A 54 0.47 -1.69 5.60
N VAL A 55 -0.47 -2.60 5.77
CA VAL A 55 -0.37 -3.69 6.74
C VAL A 55 -0.12 -5.00 6.03
N VAL A 56 0.88 -5.73 6.49
CA VAL A 56 1.26 -7.04 6.00
C VAL A 56 1.07 -8.06 7.11
N ARG A 57 0.32 -9.13 6.84
CA ARG A 57 0.15 -10.26 7.76
C ARG A 57 0.77 -11.50 7.12
N PHE A 58 1.68 -12.14 7.82
CA PHE A 58 2.34 -13.35 7.36
C PHE A 58 2.78 -14.22 8.53
N ARG A 59 2.45 -15.52 8.51
CA ARG A 59 2.84 -16.50 9.55
C ARG A 59 2.53 -16.02 10.99
N GLY A 60 1.37 -15.38 11.18
CA GLY A 60 0.94 -14.86 12.48
C GLY A 60 1.71 -13.61 12.95
N LYS A 61 2.52 -12.99 12.09
CA LYS A 61 3.16 -11.69 12.33
C LYS A 61 2.44 -10.60 11.57
N VAL A 62 2.30 -9.45 12.21
CA VAL A 62 1.64 -8.26 11.66
C VAL A 62 2.64 -7.11 11.61
N ILE A 63 2.98 -6.66 10.40
CA ILE A 63 3.93 -5.58 10.17
C ILE A 63 3.18 -4.43 9.51
N MET A 64 3.35 -3.21 10.04
CA MET A 64 2.84 -1.99 9.46
C MET A 64 3.98 -1.19 8.83
N PHE A 65 3.81 -0.79 7.57
CA PHE A 65 4.69 0.10 6.84
C PHE A 65 4.04 1.46 6.71
N ASP A 66 4.72 2.48 7.25
CA ASP A 66 4.28 3.86 7.34
C ASP A 66 2.93 4.07 8.04
N CYS A 67 2.76 5.28 8.55
CA CYS A 67 1.56 5.73 9.25
C CYS A 67 1.40 7.24 9.01
N GLY A 68 1.49 7.64 7.74
CA GLY A 68 1.48 9.04 7.35
C GLY A 68 0.11 9.70 7.48
N ILE A 69 0.08 11.02 7.34
CA ILE A 69 -1.16 11.80 7.28
C ILE A 69 -1.42 12.29 5.85
N HIS A 70 -2.68 12.54 5.50
CA HIS A 70 -3.03 13.15 4.22
C HIS A 70 -2.93 14.69 4.34
N PRO A 71 -2.03 15.37 3.61
CA PRO A 71 -1.74 16.79 3.82
C PRO A 71 -2.88 17.72 3.39
N ALA A 72 -3.75 17.27 2.48
CA ALA A 72 -4.88 18.08 1.98
C ALA A 72 -6.19 17.90 2.78
N HIS A 73 -6.16 17.16 3.90
CA HIS A 73 -7.34 16.91 4.74
C HIS A 73 -7.15 17.51 6.14
N SER A 74 -8.19 17.50 6.96
CA SER A 74 -8.14 18.06 8.32
C SER A 74 -8.97 17.21 9.29
N GLY A 75 -8.52 17.14 10.54
CA GLY A 75 -9.13 16.27 11.55
C GLY A 75 -8.89 14.79 11.27
N MET A 76 -9.85 13.94 11.63
CA MET A 76 -9.73 12.48 11.54
C MET A 76 -9.66 11.94 10.11
N SER A 77 -10.08 12.72 9.10
CA SER A 77 -10.01 12.32 7.68
C SER A 77 -8.59 12.31 7.10
N THR A 78 -7.62 12.84 7.85
CA THR A 78 -6.19 12.79 7.48
C THR A 78 -5.55 11.44 7.75
N LEU A 79 -6.14 10.64 8.65
CA LEU A 79 -5.54 9.40 9.11
C LEU A 79 -5.72 8.30 8.05
N PRO A 80 -4.83 7.28 8.05
CA PRO A 80 -5.11 6.01 7.41
C PRO A 80 -6.42 5.40 7.93
N TYR A 81 -7.01 4.50 7.17
CA TYR A 81 -8.25 3.80 7.56
C TYR A 81 -7.98 2.78 8.69
N PHE A 82 -7.75 3.28 9.91
CA PHE A 82 -7.50 2.45 11.09
C PHE A 82 -8.71 1.60 11.48
N ASP A 83 -9.92 1.93 11.03
CA ASP A 83 -11.12 1.13 11.29
C ASP A 83 -11.00 -0.32 10.76
N HIS A 84 -10.09 -0.56 9.81
CA HIS A 84 -9.86 -1.88 9.22
C HIS A 84 -8.85 -2.74 9.98
N ILE A 85 -8.18 -2.20 11.00
CA ILE A 85 -7.18 -2.93 11.78
C ILE A 85 -7.27 -2.62 13.27
N ASN A 86 -6.74 -3.51 14.09
CA ASN A 86 -6.48 -3.20 15.49
C ASN A 86 -4.99 -2.85 15.66
N PRO A 87 -4.62 -1.60 15.99
CA PRO A 87 -3.22 -1.21 16.19
C PRO A 87 -2.51 -2.03 17.27
N ALA A 88 -3.24 -2.59 18.25
CA ALA A 88 -2.67 -3.43 19.29
C ALA A 88 -2.17 -4.79 18.77
N GLU A 89 -2.57 -5.22 17.56
CA GLU A 89 -2.09 -6.45 16.93
C GLU A 89 -0.79 -6.25 16.14
N VAL A 90 -0.35 -5.00 15.94
CA VAL A 90 0.84 -4.70 15.14
C VAL A 90 2.10 -5.03 15.95
N ASP A 91 2.86 -6.03 15.48
CA ASP A 91 4.12 -6.43 16.11
C ASP A 91 5.26 -5.44 15.82
N LEU A 92 5.24 -4.82 14.65
CA LEU A 92 6.32 -3.96 14.15
C LEU A 92 5.77 -2.83 13.27
N LEU A 93 6.21 -1.60 13.54
CA LEU A 93 5.98 -0.42 12.71
C LEU A 93 7.30 0.04 12.09
N LEU A 94 7.35 0.08 10.76
CA LEU A 94 8.50 0.56 9.99
C LEU A 94 8.13 1.88 9.30
N ILE A 95 8.81 2.95 9.69
CA ILE A 95 8.70 4.26 9.05
C ILE A 95 9.82 4.39 8.02
N THR A 96 9.46 4.63 6.77
CA THR A 96 10.39 4.67 5.64
C THR A 96 11.26 5.93 5.67
N HIS A 97 10.67 7.08 5.98
CA HIS A 97 11.32 8.38 6.06
C HIS A 97 10.43 9.38 6.82
N PHE A 98 10.87 10.63 6.97
CA PHE A 98 10.25 11.60 7.88
C PHE A 98 9.09 12.44 7.30
N HIS A 99 8.65 12.21 6.06
CA HIS A 99 7.47 12.90 5.50
C HIS A 99 6.18 12.19 5.92
#